data_AF-A0A2H3JD28-F1
#
_entry.id   AF-A0A2H3JD28-F1
#
_cell.length_a   1.000
_cell.length_b   1.000
_cell.length_c   1.000
_cell.angle_alpha   90.00
_cell.angle_beta   90.00
_cell.angle_gamma   90.00
#
_symmetry.space_group_name_H-M   'P 1'
#
loop_
_entity.id
_entity.type
_entity.pdbx_description
1 polymer ?
#
loop_
_entity_poly.entity_id
_entity_poly.type
_entity_poly.pdbx_seq_one_letter_code
_entity_poly.pdbx_strand_id
1 'polypeptide(L)'
;MGGASSKPARQFPKTAAKPPPTWAGARTPSPAEARPPRASNPRASETRDAAIDRDSRDPQFMANLSRLGPVKVDHHMQTIRPAADRAHQGFQSRLRSEEEARSSRPTRNRLMAASLSDLLQEYKMVSSAEELKNLADRYDIDVETLRNVARFVSSPNIDRETVVRVVDEESGTEKITMKAAWVDPRLP
;
A
#
# COMPACT_ATOMS: atom_id res chain seq x y z
N MET A 1 30.64 20.38 -26.56
CA MET A 1 30.34 19.64 -25.32
C MET A 1 28.82 19.56 -25.23
N GLY A 2 28.09 18.46 -25.42
CA GLY A 2 28.36 17.05 -25.17
C GLY A 2 27.40 16.54 -24.09
N GLY A 3 26.09 16.45 -24.37
CA GLY A 3 25.06 16.05 -23.41
C GLY A 3 24.19 14.91 -23.96
N ALA A 4 24.70 13.68 -23.90
CA ALA A 4 23.98 12.48 -24.29
C ALA A 4 23.05 12.03 -23.15
N SER A 5 21.74 12.11 -23.36
CA SER A 5 20.73 11.52 -22.47
C SER A 5 20.47 10.07 -22.90
N SER A 6 20.97 9.11 -22.13
CA SER A 6 20.73 7.68 -22.33
C SER A 6 19.36 7.28 -21.79
N LYS A 7 18.39 7.05 -22.69
CA LYS A 7 17.10 6.43 -22.35
C LYS A 7 17.26 4.90 -22.33
N PRO A 8 17.03 4.20 -21.22
CA PRO A 8 17.02 2.74 -21.23
C PRO A 8 15.75 2.23 -21.93
N ALA A 9 15.91 1.60 -23.09
CA ALA A 9 14.86 0.85 -23.76
C ALA A 9 14.54 -0.41 -22.95
N ARG A 10 13.32 -0.54 -22.43
CA ARG A 10 12.85 -1.75 -21.76
C ARG A 10 12.75 -2.88 -22.78
N GLN A 11 13.66 -3.85 -22.71
CA GLN A 11 13.51 -5.11 -23.43
C GLN A 11 12.57 -6.01 -22.63
N PHE A 12 11.41 -6.32 -23.21
CA PHE A 12 10.55 -7.38 -22.70
C PHE A 12 11.23 -8.74 -22.91
N PRO A 13 11.16 -9.66 -21.94
CA PRO A 13 11.72 -11.00 -22.10
C PRO A 13 11.02 -11.71 -23.27
N LYS A 14 11.80 -12.06 -24.29
CA LYS A 14 11.37 -13.00 -25.34
C LYS A 14 11.19 -14.36 -24.67
N THR A 15 9.96 -14.72 -24.32
CA THR A 15 9.63 -16.08 -23.93
C THR A 15 9.75 -16.97 -25.17
N ALA A 16 10.90 -17.63 -25.29
CA ALA A 16 11.06 -18.80 -26.12
C ALA A 16 10.12 -19.91 -25.60
N ALA A 17 9.42 -20.55 -26.54
CA ALA A 17 8.83 -21.88 -26.43
C ALA A 17 7.81 -22.12 -25.29
N LYS A 18 6.60 -21.57 -25.43
CA LYS A 18 5.38 -22.30 -25.07
C LYS A 18 4.53 -22.47 -26.33
N PRO A 19 4.00 -23.67 -26.62
CA PRO A 19 3.03 -23.83 -27.69
C PRO A 19 1.82 -22.94 -27.39
N PRO A 20 1.30 -22.18 -28.37
CA PRO A 20 0.12 -21.35 -28.16
C PRO A 20 -1.06 -22.23 -27.73
N PRO A 21 -1.92 -21.76 -26.82
CA PRO A 21 -3.10 -22.50 -26.39
C PRO A 21 -3.97 -22.85 -27.61
N THR A 22 -4.51 -24.06 -27.62
CA THR A 22 -5.33 -24.65 -28.70
C THR A 22 -6.62 -23.88 -29.04
N TRP A 23 -6.98 -22.87 -28.26
CA TRP A 23 -8.07 -21.94 -28.54
C TRP A 23 -7.68 -20.79 -29.50
N ALA A 24 -6.38 -20.54 -29.71
CA ALA A 24 -5.91 -19.51 -30.65
C ALA A 24 -6.04 -20.02 -32.10
N GLY A 25 -7.23 -19.86 -32.67
CA GLY A 25 -7.55 -20.22 -34.05
C GLY A 25 -6.68 -19.51 -35.11
N ALA A 26 -6.48 -20.24 -36.21
CA ALA A 26 -6.01 -19.85 -37.55
C ALA A 26 -5.11 -18.60 -37.66
N ARG A 27 -3.80 -18.84 -37.85
CA ARG A 27 -2.86 -17.81 -38.32
C ARG A 27 -3.28 -17.31 -39.71
N THR A 28 -3.10 -16.02 -39.94
CA THR A 28 -3.12 -15.38 -41.25
C THR A 28 -2.25 -16.16 -42.26
N PRO A 29 -2.74 -16.44 -43.48
CA PRO A 29 -1.93 -17.11 -44.50
C PRO A 29 -0.74 -16.23 -44.91
N SER A 30 0.36 -16.89 -45.26
CA SER A 30 1.60 -16.26 -45.74
C SER A 30 1.34 -15.46 -47.02
N PRO A 31 1.95 -14.27 -47.20
CA PRO A 31 1.71 -13.40 -48.36
C PRO A 31 2.14 -14.00 -49.72
N ALA A 32 2.78 -15.17 -49.74
CA ALA A 32 3.20 -15.85 -50.96
C ALA A 32 2.09 -16.71 -51.63
N GLU A 33 0.92 -16.90 -51.01
CA GLU A 33 -0.18 -17.75 -51.53
C GLU A 33 -1.46 -16.97 -51.89
N ALA A 34 -1.40 -15.64 -51.98
CA ALA A 34 -2.58 -14.82 -52.25
C ALA A 34 -3.02 -14.88 -53.73
N ARG A 35 -4.01 -15.73 -54.02
CA ARG A 35 -4.87 -15.66 -55.22
C ARG A 35 -5.53 -14.25 -55.30
N PRO A 36 -5.75 -13.66 -56.49
CA PRO A 36 -6.25 -12.28 -56.61
C PRO A 36 -7.58 -12.09 -55.85
N PRO A 37 -7.75 -10.95 -55.16
CA PRO A 37 -8.90 -10.71 -54.30
C PRO A 37 -10.14 -10.53 -55.16
N ARG A 38 -11.04 -11.53 -55.13
CA ARG A 38 -12.46 -11.22 -55.36
C ARG A 38 -12.88 -10.29 -54.23
N ALA A 39 -13.59 -9.22 -54.54
CA ALA A 39 -14.16 -8.31 -53.55
C ALA A 39 -15.00 -9.12 -52.53
N SER A 40 -14.36 -9.51 -51.43
CA SER A 40 -15.03 -10.16 -50.33
C SER A 40 -15.62 -9.04 -49.50
N ASN A 41 -16.93 -8.83 -49.62
CA ASN A 41 -17.65 -8.07 -48.60
C ASN A 41 -17.25 -8.64 -47.23
N PRO A 42 -16.93 -7.79 -46.24
CA PRO A 42 -16.62 -8.26 -44.90
C PRO A 42 -17.81 -9.12 -44.44
N ARG A 43 -17.56 -10.42 -44.23
CA ARG A 43 -18.59 -11.40 -43.84
C ARG A 43 -19.13 -11.15 -42.43
N ALA A 44 -18.40 -10.37 -41.64
CA ALA A 44 -18.77 -9.96 -40.30
C ALA A 44 -18.99 -8.45 -40.30
N SER A 45 -20.17 -8.04 -39.83
CA SER A 45 -20.50 -6.66 -39.55
C SER A 45 -20.82 -6.49 -38.06
N GLU A 46 -20.46 -5.34 -37.52
CA GLU A 46 -20.70 -5.00 -36.11
C GLU A 46 -22.14 -4.53 -35.87
N THR A 47 -22.84 -4.14 -36.94
CA THR A 47 -24.23 -3.68 -36.94
C THR A 47 -25.16 -4.72 -37.54
N ARG A 48 -26.41 -4.74 -37.07
CA ARG A 48 -27.42 -5.72 -37.49
C ARG A 48 -27.76 -5.57 -38.97
N ASP A 49 -27.30 -6.53 -39.79
CA ASP A 49 -27.55 -6.57 -41.23
C ASP A 49 -28.45 -7.74 -41.64
N ALA A 50 -29.05 -7.66 -42.83
CA ALA A 50 -29.94 -8.69 -43.37
C ALA A 50 -29.28 -10.08 -43.57
N ALA A 51 -27.94 -10.12 -43.63
CA ALA A 51 -27.18 -11.37 -43.61
C ALA A 51 -27.16 -11.99 -42.20
N ILE A 52 -26.98 -11.18 -41.16
CA ILE A 52 -27.04 -11.60 -39.75
C ILE A 52 -28.44 -12.10 -39.42
N ASP A 53 -29.50 -11.41 -39.85
CA ASP A 53 -30.88 -11.85 -39.58
C ASP A 53 -31.22 -13.20 -40.23
N ARG A 54 -30.58 -13.54 -41.36
CA ARG A 54 -30.74 -14.85 -42.02
C ARG A 54 -29.97 -15.95 -41.29
N ASP A 55 -28.73 -15.66 -40.93
CA ASP A 55 -27.86 -16.59 -40.18
C ASP A 55 -28.41 -16.88 -38.78
N SER A 56 -29.02 -15.87 -38.15
CA SER A 56 -29.72 -15.98 -36.85
C SER A 56 -30.92 -16.95 -36.88
N ARG A 57 -31.45 -17.23 -38.07
CA ARG A 57 -32.59 -18.15 -38.28
C ARG A 57 -32.13 -19.52 -38.77
N ASP A 58 -30.83 -19.80 -38.80
CA ASP A 58 -30.32 -21.10 -39.23
C ASP A 58 -30.66 -22.19 -38.20
N PRO A 59 -31.51 -23.18 -38.57
CA PRO A 59 -31.85 -24.29 -37.68
C PRO A 59 -30.64 -25.17 -37.33
N GLN A 60 -29.61 -25.22 -38.19
CA GLN A 60 -28.39 -26.00 -37.91
C GLN A 60 -27.55 -25.35 -36.81
N PHE A 61 -27.50 -24.02 -36.78
CA PHE A 61 -26.82 -23.27 -35.72
C PHE A 61 -27.48 -23.50 -34.35
N MET A 62 -28.81 -23.44 -34.28
CA MET A 62 -29.57 -23.71 -33.06
C MET A 62 -29.43 -25.16 -32.58
N ALA A 63 -29.41 -26.12 -33.51
CA ALA A 63 -29.15 -27.53 -33.19
C ALA A 63 -27.76 -27.74 -32.58
N ASN A 64 -26.73 -27.10 -33.14
CA ASN A 64 -25.36 -27.19 -32.63
C ASN A 64 -25.19 -26.54 -31.25
N LEU A 65 -25.82 -25.38 -31.00
CA LEU A 65 -25.83 -24.76 -29.67
C LEU A 65 -26.52 -25.64 -28.62
N SER A 66 -27.65 -26.25 -28.97
CA SER A 66 -28.36 -27.18 -28.08
C SER A 66 -27.52 -28.43 -27.75
N ARG A 67 -26.71 -28.89 -28.71
CA ARG A 67 -25.84 -30.06 -28.57
C ARG A 67 -24.60 -29.79 -27.71
N LEU A 68 -24.08 -28.57 -27.74
CA LEU A 68 -22.91 -28.17 -26.95
C LEU A 68 -23.24 -28.01 -25.47
N GLY A 69 -24.48 -27.68 -25.13
CA GLY A 69 -24.94 -27.51 -23.75
C GLY A 69 -24.23 -26.35 -23.02
N PRO A 70 -24.64 -26.05 -21.78
CA PRO A 70 -23.97 -25.02 -20.99
C PRO A 70 -22.52 -25.44 -20.69
N VAL A 71 -21.57 -24.59 -21.07
CA VAL A 71 -20.15 -24.78 -20.78
C VAL A 71 -19.94 -24.71 -19.27
N LYS A 72 -19.60 -25.85 -18.66
CA LYS A 72 -19.17 -25.91 -17.26
C LYS A 72 -17.74 -25.42 -17.18
N VAL A 73 -17.58 -24.15 -16.83
CA VAL A 73 -16.28 -23.62 -16.42
C VAL A 73 -16.05 -24.08 -14.98
N ASP A 74 -14.98 -24.81 -14.79
CA ASP A 74 -14.60 -25.41 -13.53
C ASP A 74 -13.87 -24.31 -12.71
N HIS A 75 -14.56 -23.70 -11.74
CA HIS A 75 -14.09 -22.51 -11.01
C HIS A 75 -13.23 -22.88 -9.79
N HIS A 76 -12.17 -23.68 -9.97
CA HIS A 76 -11.20 -23.97 -8.89
C HIS A 76 -10.09 -22.91 -8.75
N MET A 77 -10.30 -21.72 -9.31
CA MET A 77 -9.40 -20.59 -9.08
C MET A 77 -9.59 -20.05 -7.65
N GLN A 78 -8.73 -20.52 -6.73
CA GLN A 78 -8.52 -19.83 -5.47
C GLN A 78 -8.10 -18.40 -5.79
N THR A 79 -9.00 -17.44 -5.53
CA THR A 79 -8.68 -16.03 -5.70
C THR A 79 -7.72 -15.66 -4.57
N ILE A 80 -6.41 -15.80 -4.81
CA ILE A 80 -5.39 -15.28 -3.92
C ILE A 80 -5.58 -13.75 -3.97
N ARG A 81 -6.16 -13.18 -2.91
CA ARG A 81 -6.42 -11.73 -2.76
C ARG A 81 -5.42 -11.07 -1.80
N PRO A 82 -4.09 -11.12 -2.02
CA PRO A 82 -3.11 -10.51 -1.12
C PRO A 82 -3.21 -8.97 -1.11
N ALA A 83 -3.91 -8.38 -2.09
CA ALA A 83 -4.11 -6.94 -2.22
C ALA A 83 -5.46 -6.44 -1.66
N ALA A 84 -6.43 -7.31 -1.39
CA ALA A 84 -7.74 -6.86 -0.89
C ALA A 84 -7.64 -6.35 0.55
N ASP A 85 -6.88 -7.05 1.39
CA ASP A 85 -6.68 -6.65 2.80
C ASP A 85 -5.89 -5.34 2.90
N ARG A 86 -4.86 -5.17 2.07
CA ARG A 86 -4.08 -3.92 2.00
C ARG A 86 -4.90 -2.75 1.46
N ALA A 87 -5.74 -2.99 0.44
CA ALA A 87 -6.64 -1.99 -0.08
C ALA A 87 -7.67 -1.57 0.99
N HIS A 88 -8.24 -2.54 1.71
CA HIS A 88 -9.19 -2.28 2.78
C HIS A 88 -8.57 -1.45 3.92
N GLN A 89 -7.35 -1.81 4.35
CA GLN A 89 -6.58 -1.02 5.32
C GLN A 89 -6.31 0.41 4.82
N GLY A 90 -5.98 0.58 3.54
CA GLY A 90 -5.80 1.89 2.92
C GLY A 90 -7.05 2.76 2.95
N PHE A 91 -8.22 2.18 2.65
CA PHE A 91 -9.51 2.90 2.74
C PHE A 91 -9.88 3.26 4.18
N GLN A 92 -9.70 2.34 5.13
CA GLN A 92 -9.94 2.62 6.55
C GLN A 92 -9.02 3.72 7.08
N SER A 93 -7.75 3.71 6.70
CA SER A 93 -6.79 4.75 7.08
C SER A 93 -7.20 6.12 6.54
N ARG A 94 -7.67 6.21 5.30
CA ARG A 94 -8.16 7.49 4.74
C ARG A 94 -9.41 7.98 5.45
N LEU A 95 -10.38 7.11 5.71
CA LEU A 95 -11.60 7.46 6.45
C LEU A 95 -11.28 8.04 7.84
N ARG A 96 -10.37 7.39 8.57
CA ARG A 96 -9.90 7.89 9.88
C ARG A 96 -9.23 9.26 9.74
N SER A 97 -8.30 9.42 8.78
CA SER A 97 -7.64 10.71 8.56
C SER A 97 -8.63 11.82 8.17
N GLU A 98 -9.68 11.51 7.41
CA GLU A 98 -10.73 12.47 7.06
C GLU A 98 -11.57 12.88 8.27
N GLU A 99 -11.93 11.93 9.14
CA GLU A 99 -12.64 12.20 10.40
C GLU A 99 -11.79 13.07 11.34
N GLU A 100 -10.50 12.73 11.47
CA GLU A 100 -9.56 13.49 12.30
C GLU A 100 -9.35 14.91 11.76
N ALA A 101 -9.20 15.07 10.43
CA ALA A 101 -9.05 16.38 9.80
C ALA A 101 -10.32 17.25 9.91
N ARG A 102 -11.50 16.63 9.99
CA ARG A 102 -12.77 17.34 10.23
C ARG A 102 -12.96 17.70 11.70
N SER A 103 -12.29 17.00 12.61
CA SER A 103 -12.40 17.25 14.04
C SER A 103 -11.55 18.46 14.44
N SER A 104 -12.16 19.43 15.13
CA SER A 104 -11.45 20.57 15.72
C SER A 104 -10.85 20.26 17.09
N ARG A 105 -11.02 19.03 17.59
CA ARG A 105 -10.55 18.57 18.89
C ARG A 105 -9.30 17.72 18.71
N PRO A 106 -8.33 17.79 19.63
CA PRO A 106 -7.24 16.82 19.64
C PRO A 106 -7.83 15.41 19.72
N THR A 107 -7.28 14.50 18.91
CA THR A 107 -7.70 13.11 18.90
C THR A 107 -7.05 12.39 20.07
N ARG A 108 -7.87 11.85 20.97
CA ARG A 108 -7.41 11.05 22.11
C ARG A 108 -6.43 9.97 21.69
N ASN A 109 -5.41 9.70 22.52
CA ASN A 109 -4.32 8.76 22.24
C ASN A 109 -3.42 9.10 21.05
N ARG A 110 -3.38 10.37 20.62
CA ARG A 110 -2.50 10.80 19.53
C ARG A 110 -1.71 12.03 19.92
N LEU A 111 -0.40 11.87 19.98
CA LEU A 111 0.53 12.94 20.31
C LEU A 111 1.57 13.13 19.21
N MET A 112 2.08 14.35 19.12
CA MET A 112 3.31 14.60 18.38
C MET A 112 4.49 13.90 19.07
N ALA A 113 5.48 13.48 18.28
CA ALA A 113 6.64 12.76 18.80
C ALA A 113 7.40 13.56 19.88
N ALA A 114 7.50 14.87 19.75
CA ALA A 114 8.10 15.75 20.75
C ALA A 114 7.32 15.73 22.08
N SER A 115 6.00 15.86 22.02
CA SER A 115 5.14 15.78 23.22
C SER A 115 5.20 14.40 23.88
N LEU A 116 5.40 13.33 23.09
CA LEU A 116 5.58 11.99 23.61
C LEU A 116 6.90 11.83 24.36
N SER A 117 8.00 12.44 23.89
CA SER A 117 9.26 12.42 24.65
C SER A 117 9.14 13.15 25.99
N ASP A 118 8.41 14.27 26.01
CA ASP A 118 8.16 15.03 27.24
C ASP A 118 7.29 14.22 28.21
N LEU A 119 6.21 13.62 27.72
CA LEU A 119 5.33 12.75 28.51
C LEU A 119 6.09 11.55 29.10
N LEU A 120 6.97 10.89 28.33
CA LEU A 120 7.75 9.75 28.82
C LEU A 120 8.80 10.20 29.86
N GLN A 121 9.29 11.43 29.74
CA GLN A 121 10.20 12.00 30.72
C GLN A 121 9.47 12.33 32.03
N GLU A 122 8.26 12.89 31.96
CA GLU A 122 7.40 13.10 33.13
C GLU A 122 6.97 11.78 33.77
N TYR A 123 6.66 10.76 32.96
CA TYR A 123 6.26 9.43 33.42
C TYR A 123 7.28 8.78 34.37
N LYS A 124 8.59 9.02 34.15
CA LYS A 124 9.65 8.51 35.05
C LYS A 124 9.61 9.14 36.44
N MET A 125 9.04 10.33 36.58
CA MET A 125 8.94 11.06 37.85
C MET A 125 7.67 10.70 38.62
N VAL A 126 6.69 10.05 37.96
CA VAL A 126 5.43 9.64 38.56
C VAL A 126 5.67 8.55 39.59
N SER A 127 5.13 8.75 40.79
CA SER A 127 5.32 7.86 41.94
C SER A 127 4.00 7.21 42.39
N SER A 128 2.86 7.82 42.05
CA SER A 128 1.52 7.35 42.44
C SER A 128 0.63 7.02 41.23
N ALA A 129 -0.31 6.09 41.43
CA ALA A 129 -1.31 5.75 40.41
C ALA A 129 -2.28 6.92 40.12
N GLU A 130 -2.48 7.83 41.06
CA GLU A 130 -3.29 9.04 40.86
C GLU A 130 -2.56 10.07 40.00
N GLU A 131 -1.26 10.26 40.25
CA GLU A 131 -0.41 11.11 39.42
C GLU A 131 -0.33 10.60 37.98
N LEU A 132 -0.34 9.28 37.80
CA LEU A 132 -0.37 8.66 36.47
C LEU A 132 -1.67 9.00 35.72
N LYS A 133 -2.82 8.95 36.40
CA LYS A 133 -4.11 9.34 35.80
C LYS A 133 -4.11 10.81 35.42
N ASN A 134 -3.65 11.68 36.32
CA ASN A 134 -3.55 13.11 36.05
C ASN A 134 -2.59 13.43 34.90
N LEU A 135 -1.47 12.70 34.77
CA LEU A 135 -0.56 12.82 33.63
C LEU A 135 -1.25 12.39 32.34
N ALA A 136 -1.92 11.23 32.35
CA ALA A 136 -2.64 10.71 31.19
C ALA A 136 -3.74 11.68 30.71
N ASP A 137 -4.51 12.25 31.64
CA ASP A 137 -5.56 13.23 31.34
C ASP A 137 -5.00 14.54 30.74
N ARG A 138 -3.86 15.03 31.24
CA ARG A 138 -3.20 16.25 30.71
C ARG A 138 -2.80 16.11 29.24
N TYR A 139 -2.41 14.91 28.83
CA TYR A 139 -1.99 14.61 27.47
C TYR A 139 -3.08 13.94 26.63
N ASP A 140 -4.31 13.84 27.14
CA ASP A 140 -5.46 13.18 26.49
C ASP A 140 -5.14 11.76 26.00
N ILE A 141 -4.51 10.96 26.88
CA ILE A 141 -4.14 9.56 26.65
C ILE A 141 -4.82 8.66 27.70
N ASP A 142 -5.15 7.45 27.30
CA ASP A 142 -5.59 6.40 28.22
C ASP A 142 -4.41 5.82 29.02
N VAL A 143 -4.62 5.64 30.32
CA VAL A 143 -3.60 5.07 31.23
C VAL A 143 -3.08 3.71 30.75
N GLU A 144 -3.93 2.87 30.17
CA GLU A 144 -3.54 1.58 29.61
C GLU A 144 -2.65 1.73 28.36
N THR A 145 -2.99 2.66 27.48
CA THR A 145 -2.18 2.96 26.29
C THR A 145 -0.82 3.52 26.70
N LEU A 146 -0.78 4.40 27.71
CA LEU A 146 0.45 4.95 28.26
C LEU A 146 1.36 3.84 28.82
N ARG A 147 0.81 2.92 29.61
CA ARG A 147 1.58 1.77 30.14
C ARG A 147 2.10 0.86 29.03
N ASN A 148 1.27 0.57 28.04
CA ASN A 148 1.67 -0.25 26.89
C ASN A 148 2.81 0.40 26.11
N VAL A 149 2.75 1.70 25.88
CA VAL A 149 3.83 2.44 25.19
C VAL A 149 5.10 2.46 26.03
N ALA A 150 4.98 2.75 27.34
CA ALA A 150 6.12 2.79 28.25
C ALA A 150 6.87 1.44 28.36
N ARG A 151 6.18 0.32 28.10
CA ARG A 151 6.79 -1.01 28.05
C ARG A 151 7.79 -1.18 26.89
N PHE A 152 7.55 -0.51 25.76
CA PHE A 152 8.36 -0.68 24.54
C PHE A 152 9.23 0.54 24.21
N VAL A 153 8.86 1.72 24.70
CA VAL A 153 9.51 2.99 24.38
C VAL A 153 9.91 3.70 25.65
N SER A 154 11.20 4.00 25.78
CA SER A 154 11.76 4.82 26.85
C SER A 154 12.44 6.05 26.25
N SER A 155 12.43 7.16 26.98
CA SER A 155 13.20 8.36 26.63
C SER A 155 14.59 8.29 27.29
N PRO A 156 15.65 8.86 26.69
CA PRO A 156 16.92 9.03 27.39
C PRO A 156 16.78 10.10 28.48
N ASN A 157 17.48 9.93 29.61
CA ASN A 157 17.60 10.96 30.64
C ASN A 157 19.01 11.57 30.60
N ILE A 158 19.16 12.82 31.06
CA ILE A 158 20.46 13.49 31.13
C ILE A 158 21.02 13.31 32.53
N ASP A 159 22.23 12.75 32.62
CA ASP A 159 22.97 12.68 33.88
C ASP A 159 23.59 14.06 34.18
N ARG A 160 22.96 14.78 35.11
CA ARG A 160 23.37 16.13 35.53
C ARG A 160 24.69 16.14 36.31
N GLU A 161 25.22 15.00 36.72
CA GLU A 161 26.52 14.94 37.40
C GLU A 161 27.70 14.93 36.42
N THR A 162 27.44 14.68 35.13
CA THR A 162 28.46 14.51 34.09
C THR A 162 28.62 15.71 33.17
N VAL A 163 28.23 16.90 33.63
CA VAL A 163 28.30 18.13 32.83
C VAL A 163 29.74 18.57 32.68
N VAL A 164 30.24 18.49 31.45
CA VAL A 164 31.54 19.05 31.07
C VAL A 164 31.27 20.29 30.22
N ARG A 165 31.68 21.46 30.72
CA ARG A 165 31.68 22.70 29.96
C ARG A 165 33.09 22.94 29.44
N VAL A 166 33.23 22.99 28.13
CA VAL A 166 34.48 23.35 27.47
C VAL A 166 34.22 24.65 26.71
N VAL A 167 34.99 25.68 27.03
CA VAL A 167 35.00 26.92 26.25
C VAL A 167 36.09 26.78 25.21
N ASP A 168 35.71 26.89 23.95
CA ASP A 168 36.66 26.80 22.85
C ASP A 168 37.42 28.12 22.71
N GLU A 169 38.74 28.10 22.91
CA GLU A 169 39.57 29.30 23.04
C GLU A 169 39.63 30.12 21.74
N GLU A 170 39.46 29.50 20.58
CA GLU A 170 39.51 30.19 19.28
C GLU A 170 38.16 30.78 18.84
N SER A 171 37.05 30.10 19.14
CA SER A 171 35.71 30.52 18.68
C SER A 171 34.91 31.27 19.75
N GLY A 172 35.33 31.21 21.02
CA GLY A 172 34.58 31.74 22.16
C GLY A 172 33.24 31.03 22.39
N THR A 173 33.00 29.89 21.72
CA THR A 173 31.75 29.14 21.85
C THR A 173 31.81 28.18 23.03
N GLU A 174 30.79 28.23 23.88
CA GLU A 174 30.65 27.29 25.00
C GLU A 174 30.04 25.98 24.49
N LYS A 175 30.79 24.88 24.62
CA LYS A 175 30.29 23.53 24.35
C LYS A 175 29.99 22.82 25.65
N ILE A 176 28.71 22.52 25.87
CA ILE A 176 28.24 21.73 27.01
C ILE A 176 28.05 20.28 26.56
N THR A 177 28.80 19.35 27.15
CA THR A 177 28.66 17.91 26.91
C THR A 177 28.17 17.24 28.18
N MET A 178 27.18 16.35 28.06
CA MET A 178 26.56 15.64 29.17
C MET A 178 26.36 14.17 28.77
N LYS A 179 26.44 13.22 29.70
CA LYS A 179 26.13 11.82 29.40
C LYS A 179 24.62 11.58 29.43
N ALA A 180 24.14 10.82 28.45
CA ALA A 180 22.79 10.28 28.47
C ALA A 180 22.77 8.97 29.28
N ALA A 181 21.79 8.81 30.15
CA ALA A 181 21.55 7.62 30.95
C ALA A 181 20.14 7.08 30.68
N TRP A 182 20.03 5.75 30.60
CA TRP A 182 18.74 5.06 30.54
C TRP A 182 18.27 4.81 31.96
N VAL A 183 17.10 5.34 32.30
CA VAL A 183 16.49 5.20 33.62
C VAL A 183 15.13 4.55 33.44
N ASP A 184 14.91 3.44 34.11
CA ASP A 184 13.63 2.75 34.11
C ASP A 184 12.62 3.48 35.00
N PRO A 185 11.32 3.49 34.61
CA PRO A 185 10.27 4.06 35.43
C PRO A 185 10.13 3.28 36.74
N ARG A 186 9.79 3.99 37.83
CA ARG A 186 9.67 3.41 39.18
C ARG A 186 8.39 2.60 39.38
N LEU A 187 7.40 2.78 38.52
CA LEU A 187 6.12 2.09 38.56
C LEU A 187 6.09 0.91 37.57
N PRO A 188 5.53 -0.25 37.97
CA PRO A 188 5.36 -1.41 37.11
C PRO A 188 4.28 -1.23 36.03
#